data_AF-A0A417D1E2-F1
#
_entry.id   AF-A0A417D1E2-F1
#
_cell.length_a   1.000
_cell.length_b   1.000
_cell.length_c   1.000
_cell.angle_alpha   90.00
_cell.angle_beta   90.00
_cell.angle_gamma   90.00
#
_symmetry.space_group_name_H-M   'P 1'
#
loop_
_entity.id
_entity.type
_entity.pdbx_description
1 polymer ?
#
loop_
_entity_poly.entity_id
_entity_poly.type
_entity_poly.pdbx_seq_one_letter_code
_entity_poly.pdbx_strand_id
1 'polypeptide(L)'
;MKINGDTSIIQINGQGYDNSSWCAFINFTALKSGELRIDAVYNGKIIKTWKVIITSDWQEYLEYTAWRHSIESQIWTSNMSLKDKLDAACNYIKTEFSYKLGYCQAVLIYSDKMCDCFGSTEIFGDFAKDAGAQVKYASTYTGQMYDYLADAVSNAGHLFNKVLLNGQWVNYDACPLP
;
A
#
# COMPACT_ATOMS: atom_id res chain seq x y z
N MET A 1 14.68 4.92 10.69
CA MET A 1 13.95 5.62 11.78
C MET A 1 13.00 4.62 12.44
N LYS A 2 12.53 4.88 13.66
CA LYS A 2 11.55 4.02 14.34
C LYS A 2 10.27 4.83 14.63
N ILE A 3 9.12 4.27 14.28
CA ILE A 3 7.81 4.85 14.59
C ILE A 3 7.31 4.21 15.88
N ASN A 4 6.75 5.02 16.77
CA ASN A 4 6.15 4.58 18.02
C ASN A 4 4.79 5.26 18.18
N GLY A 5 3.78 4.49 18.55
CA GLY A 5 2.40 4.94 18.63
C GLY A 5 1.50 4.16 17.66
N ASP A 6 0.30 4.67 17.43
CA ASP A 6 -0.64 4.10 16.47
C ASP A 6 -0.15 4.38 15.05
N THR A 7 0.29 3.35 14.34
CA THR A 7 0.74 3.49 12.95
C THR A 7 -0.43 3.55 11.97
N SER A 8 -1.67 3.30 12.38
CA SER A 8 -2.85 3.37 11.51
C SER A 8 -3.25 4.79 11.12
N ILE A 9 -2.65 5.80 11.74
CA ILE A 9 -2.89 7.22 11.44
C ILE A 9 -2.00 7.77 10.32
N ILE A 10 -1.00 7.00 9.87
CA ILE A 10 -0.11 7.35 8.76
C ILE A 10 0.09 6.19 7.78
N GLN A 11 0.37 6.51 6.53
CA GLN A 11 0.89 5.54 5.55
C GLN A 11 2.36 5.85 5.28
N ILE A 12 3.25 4.87 5.46
CA ILE A 12 4.68 5.03 5.13
C ILE A 12 4.85 4.87 3.63
N ASN A 13 5.39 5.89 2.98
CA ASN A 13 5.65 5.92 1.54
C ASN A 13 7.13 5.67 1.20
N GLY A 14 8.00 5.67 2.20
CA GLY A 14 9.43 5.46 2.05
C GLY A 14 10.15 5.53 3.38
N GLN A 15 11.12 4.66 3.61
CA GLN A 15 11.98 4.71 4.80
C GLN A 15 13.34 4.09 4.51
N GLY A 16 14.42 4.72 4.96
CA GLY A 16 15.75 4.15 4.79
C GLY A 16 16.87 5.14 5.03
N TYR A 17 17.98 4.91 4.32
CA TYR A 17 19.11 5.80 4.23
C TYR A 17 19.21 6.34 2.81
N ASP A 18 19.25 7.66 2.67
CA ASP A 18 19.48 8.33 1.40
C ASP A 18 20.98 8.67 1.29
N ASN A 19 21.66 8.00 0.36
CA ASN A 19 23.08 8.19 0.10
C ASN A 19 23.41 9.60 -0.43
N SER A 20 22.46 10.27 -1.08
CA SER A 20 22.70 11.57 -1.72
C SER A 20 22.75 12.69 -0.69
N SER A 21 21.84 12.65 0.29
CA SER A 21 21.75 13.61 1.39
C SER A 21 22.43 13.14 2.69
N TRP A 22 23.00 11.93 2.68
CA TRP A 22 23.67 11.30 3.82
C TRP A 22 22.81 11.25 5.08
N CYS A 23 21.50 11.08 4.90
CA CYS A 23 20.55 11.11 6.01
C CYS A 23 19.67 9.87 6.04
N ALA A 24 19.33 9.43 7.26
CA ALA A 24 18.20 8.55 7.42
C ALA A 24 16.92 9.36 7.17
N PHE A 25 15.95 8.77 6.46
CA PHE A 25 14.68 9.43 6.16
C PHE A 25 13.49 8.54 6.46
N ILE A 26 12.34 9.18 6.60
CA ILE A 26 11.01 8.57 6.53
C ILE A 26 10.08 9.55 5.81
N ASN A 27 9.31 9.03 4.88
CA ASN A 27 8.26 9.75 4.15
C ASN A 27 6.92 9.09 4.48
N PHE A 28 5.90 9.88 4.80
CA PHE A 28 4.59 9.37 5.14
C PHE A 28 3.47 10.33 4.73
N THR A 29 2.28 9.78 4.50
CA THR A 29 1.02 10.51 4.34
C THR A 29 0.24 10.47 5.65
N ALA A 30 -0.29 11.61 6.09
CA ALA A 30 -1.20 11.67 7.23
C ALA A 30 -2.60 11.19 6.81
N LEU A 31 -3.20 10.29 7.60
CA LEU A 31 -4.48 9.65 7.28
C LEU A 31 -5.58 10.03 8.29
N LYS A 32 -5.24 10.00 9.58
CA LYS A 32 -6.17 10.25 10.69
C LYS A 32 -5.57 11.22 11.67
N SER A 33 -6.43 12.02 12.30
CA SER A 33 -6.10 12.82 13.45
C SER A 33 -5.59 11.94 14.59
N GLY A 34 -4.60 12.45 15.31
CA GLY A 34 -3.92 11.67 16.34
C GLY A 34 -2.49 12.11 16.57
N GLU A 35 -1.79 11.34 17.38
CA GLU A 35 -0.41 11.62 17.75
C GLU A 35 0.45 10.36 17.62
N LEU A 36 1.64 10.53 17.05
CA LEU A 36 2.68 9.51 17.07
C LEU A 36 4.06 10.13 17.29
N ARG A 37 5.05 9.25 17.49
CA ARG A 37 6.44 9.64 17.70
C ARG A 37 7.36 8.95 16.70
N ILE A 38 8.27 9.71 16.12
CA ILE A 38 9.34 9.18 15.27
C ILE A 38 10.66 9.37 16.01
N ASP A 39 11.46 8.30 16.12
CA ASP A 39 12.78 8.33 16.72
C ASP A 39 13.86 8.05 15.65
N ALA A 40 14.89 8.90 15.62
CA ALA A 40 16.16 8.56 14.98
C ALA A 40 16.98 7.75 15.97
N VAL A 41 17.37 6.55 15.56
CA VAL A 41 18.14 5.61 16.39
C VAL A 41 19.46 5.31 15.69
N TYR A 42 20.56 5.48 16.41
CA TYR A 42 21.91 5.15 15.96
C TYR A 42 22.58 4.26 17.01
N ASN A 43 23.04 3.06 16.59
CA ASN A 43 23.64 2.05 17.48
C ASN A 43 22.80 1.77 18.75
N GLY A 44 21.47 1.62 18.58
CA GLY A 44 20.53 1.36 19.68
C GLY A 44 20.19 2.58 20.54
N LYS A 45 20.86 3.73 20.36
CA LYS A 45 20.59 4.96 21.09
C LYS A 45 19.66 5.88 20.31
N ILE A 46 18.64 6.41 20.97
CA ILE A 46 17.81 7.49 20.41
C ILE A 46 18.64 8.78 20.39
N ILE A 47 18.84 9.33 19.20
CA ILE A 47 19.59 10.58 18.99
C ILE A 47 18.67 11.79 18.76
N LYS A 48 17.43 11.54 18.31
CA LYS A 48 16.42 12.57 18.12
C LYS A 48 15.02 11.95 18.14
N THR A 49 14.06 12.74 18.60
CA THR A 49 12.65 12.39 18.67
C THR A 49 11.83 13.52 18.08
N TRP A 50 10.86 13.17 17.23
CA TRP A 50 9.85 14.07 16.69
C TRP A 50 8.47 13.63 17.20
N LYS A 51 7.72 14.56 17.78
CA LYS A 51 6.29 14.40 18.05
C LYS A 51 5.53 14.86 16.81
N VAL A 52 4.73 13.98 16.24
CA VAL A 52 3.88 14.26 15.08
C VAL A 52 2.45 14.35 15.57
N ILE A 53 1.80 15.48 15.34
CA ILE A 53 0.39 15.71 15.67
C ILE A 53 -0.35 15.95 14.36
N ILE A 54 -1.30 15.08 14.06
CA ILE A 54 -2.21 15.22 12.92
C ILE A 54 -3.51 15.79 13.46
N THR A 55 -3.93 16.93 12.93
CA THR A 55 -5.06 17.70 13.49
C THR A 55 -6.39 17.45 12.79
N SER A 56 -6.39 16.71 11.68
CA SER A 56 -7.59 16.44 10.89
C SER A 56 -7.49 15.08 10.21
N ASP A 57 -8.64 14.47 9.99
CA ASP A 57 -8.75 13.24 9.22
C ASP A 57 -8.73 13.53 7.72
N TRP A 58 -8.18 12.61 6.93
CA TRP A 58 -8.32 12.62 5.48
C TRP A 58 -9.59 11.84 5.10
N GLN A 59 -10.66 12.58 4.85
CA GLN A 59 -12.01 12.02 4.70
C GLN A 59 -12.09 11.02 3.53
N GLU A 60 -11.52 11.33 2.37
CA GLU A 60 -11.53 10.46 1.19
C GLU A 60 -10.83 9.12 1.46
N TYR A 61 -9.75 9.13 2.26
CA TYR A 61 -9.07 7.91 2.67
C TYR A 61 -9.92 7.06 3.62
N LEU A 62 -10.65 7.70 4.55
CA LEU A 62 -11.56 6.99 5.45
C LEU A 62 -12.70 6.32 4.69
N GLU A 63 -13.25 7.00 3.69
CA GLU A 63 -14.31 6.46 2.82
C GLU A 63 -13.79 5.31 1.97
N TYR A 64 -12.61 5.46 1.37
CA TYR A 64 -11.93 4.39 0.65
C TYR A 64 -11.71 3.16 1.55
N THR A 65 -11.23 3.37 2.77
CA THR A 65 -10.99 2.28 3.74
C THR A 65 -12.30 1.59 4.14
N ALA A 66 -13.36 2.35 4.39
CA ALA A 66 -14.67 1.80 4.71
C ALA A 66 -15.25 0.99 3.54
N TRP A 67 -15.15 1.50 2.31
CA TRP A 67 -15.51 0.75 1.12
C TRP A 67 -14.71 -0.55 1.02
N ARG A 68 -13.39 -0.48 1.16
CA ARG A 68 -12.50 -1.63 1.02
C ARG A 68 -12.88 -2.73 2.01
N HIS A 69 -13.01 -2.42 3.29
CA HIS A 69 -13.47 -3.38 4.31
C HIS A 69 -14.87 -3.93 4.03
N SER A 70 -15.79 -3.13 3.47
CA SER A 70 -17.11 -3.62 3.06
C SER A 70 -17.00 -4.68 1.96
N ILE A 71 -16.06 -4.52 1.01
CA ILE A 71 -15.79 -5.51 -0.03
C ILE A 71 -15.13 -6.75 0.56
N GLU A 72 -14.14 -6.59 1.45
CA GLU A 72 -13.46 -7.70 2.14
C GLU A 72 -14.47 -8.65 2.79
N SER A 73 -15.49 -8.10 3.45
CA SER A 73 -16.56 -8.88 4.08
C SER A 73 -17.48 -9.64 3.10
N GLN A 74 -17.48 -9.26 1.83
CA GLN A 74 -18.25 -9.90 0.76
C GLN A 74 -17.43 -10.96 0.02
N ILE A 75 -16.15 -10.70 -0.21
CA ILE A 75 -15.30 -11.54 -1.06
C ILE A 75 -14.55 -12.62 -0.28
N TRP A 76 -14.41 -12.49 1.05
CA TRP A 76 -13.78 -13.52 1.86
C TRP A 76 -14.34 -13.62 3.29
N THR A 77 -13.97 -14.71 3.97
CA THR A 77 -14.27 -14.92 5.39
C THR A 77 -12.99 -15.13 6.21
N SER A 78 -13.11 -15.09 7.54
CA SER A 78 -11.97 -15.29 8.45
C SER A 78 -11.28 -16.65 8.29
N ASN A 79 -12.03 -17.70 7.92
CA ASN A 79 -11.54 -19.07 7.78
C ASN A 79 -10.83 -19.37 6.45
N MET A 80 -10.90 -18.46 5.48
CA MET A 80 -10.20 -18.64 4.20
C MET A 80 -8.68 -18.56 4.39
N SER A 81 -7.95 -19.35 3.61
CA SER A 81 -6.49 -19.26 3.59
C SER A 81 -6.04 -17.90 3.05
N LEU A 82 -4.81 -17.49 3.38
CA LEU A 82 -4.25 -16.25 2.84
C LEU A 82 -4.28 -16.24 1.31
N LYS A 83 -3.92 -17.36 0.67
CA LYS A 83 -3.95 -17.49 -0.78
C LYS A 83 -5.36 -17.29 -1.33
N ASP A 84 -6.37 -17.89 -0.73
CA ASP A 84 -7.75 -17.78 -1.23
C ASP A 84 -8.28 -16.34 -1.10
N LYS A 85 -7.91 -15.63 -0.04
CA LYS A 85 -8.24 -14.20 0.12
C LYS A 85 -7.62 -13.35 -0.99
N LEU A 86 -6.33 -13.56 -1.27
CA LEU A 86 -5.61 -12.85 -2.34
C LEU A 86 -6.21 -13.16 -3.71
N ASP A 87 -6.52 -14.43 -3.98
CA ASP A 87 -7.16 -14.84 -5.23
C ASP A 87 -8.55 -14.18 -5.38
N ALA A 88 -9.34 -14.13 -4.30
CA ALA A 88 -10.64 -13.46 -4.29
C ALA A 88 -10.54 -11.94 -4.56
N ALA A 89 -9.59 -11.23 -3.93
CA ALA A 89 -9.38 -9.79 -4.21
C ALA A 89 -8.90 -9.53 -5.63
N CYS A 90 -7.95 -10.33 -6.13
CA CYS A 90 -7.46 -10.20 -7.50
C CYS A 90 -8.59 -10.40 -8.51
N ASN A 91 -9.42 -11.44 -8.30
CA ASN A 91 -10.56 -11.72 -9.14
C ASN A 91 -11.61 -10.61 -9.07
N TYR A 92 -11.96 -10.14 -7.86
CA TYR A 92 -12.91 -9.04 -7.69
C TYR A 92 -12.50 -7.80 -8.50
N ILE A 93 -11.23 -7.36 -8.42
CA ILE A 93 -10.78 -6.19 -9.18
C ILE A 93 -10.89 -6.46 -10.68
N LYS A 94 -10.45 -7.62 -11.15
CA LYS A 94 -10.51 -7.98 -12.58
C LYS A 94 -11.92 -8.10 -13.14
N THR A 95 -12.90 -8.46 -12.33
CA THR A 95 -14.29 -8.64 -12.78
C THR A 95 -15.12 -7.37 -12.63
N GLU A 96 -14.85 -6.59 -11.59
CA GLU A 96 -15.70 -5.46 -11.22
C GLU A 96 -15.18 -4.13 -11.74
N PHE A 97 -13.88 -4.03 -12.07
CA PHE A 97 -13.29 -2.80 -12.58
C PHE A 97 -13.08 -2.88 -14.09
N SER A 98 -13.29 -1.76 -14.77
CA SER A 98 -12.88 -1.57 -16.17
C SER A 98 -11.51 -0.90 -16.24
N TYR A 99 -10.74 -1.19 -17.29
CA TYR A 99 -9.47 -0.51 -17.50
C TYR A 99 -9.70 0.96 -17.93
N LYS A 100 -8.97 1.90 -17.33
CA LYS A 100 -8.93 3.30 -17.77
C LYS A 100 -7.59 3.94 -17.47
N LEU A 101 -6.85 4.33 -18.51
CA LEU A 101 -5.56 5.00 -18.37
C LEU A 101 -5.70 6.32 -17.59
N GLY A 102 -4.83 6.52 -16.59
CA GLY A 102 -4.81 7.71 -15.74
C GLY A 102 -5.63 7.57 -14.45
N TYR A 103 -6.31 6.45 -14.25
CA TYR A 103 -7.02 6.13 -13.00
C TYR A 103 -6.08 5.40 -12.03
N CYS A 104 -5.12 6.16 -11.50
CA CYS A 104 -3.96 5.61 -10.79
C CYS A 104 -4.01 5.68 -9.26
N GLN A 105 -4.94 6.43 -8.67
CA GLN A 105 -5.01 6.67 -7.22
C GLN A 105 -6.25 6.02 -6.61
N ALA A 106 -6.06 4.94 -5.86
CA ALA A 106 -7.14 4.12 -5.30
C ALA A 106 -8.22 4.95 -4.58
N VAL A 107 -7.81 5.90 -3.76
CA VAL A 107 -8.69 6.79 -2.98
C VAL A 107 -9.59 7.67 -3.84
N LEU A 108 -9.24 7.89 -5.11
CA LEU A 108 -10.04 8.69 -6.05
C LEU A 108 -10.86 7.85 -7.03
N ILE A 109 -10.57 6.54 -7.15
CA ILE A 109 -11.10 5.72 -8.26
C ILE A 109 -11.94 4.51 -7.80
N TYR A 110 -11.94 4.19 -6.51
CA TYR A 110 -12.59 2.98 -5.99
C TYR A 110 -14.10 2.93 -6.27
N SER A 111 -14.78 4.09 -6.25
CA SER A 111 -16.22 4.21 -6.51
C SER A 111 -16.56 4.15 -7.99
N ASP A 112 -15.67 4.64 -8.85
CA ASP A 112 -15.86 4.68 -10.30
C ASP A 112 -15.74 3.29 -10.92
N LYS A 113 -15.15 2.33 -10.19
CA LYS A 113 -14.85 0.98 -10.66
C LYS A 113 -14.07 1.01 -11.99
N MET A 114 -13.12 1.92 -12.08
CA MET A 114 -12.20 2.05 -13.20
C MET A 114 -10.78 2.18 -12.66
N CYS A 115 -9.79 1.53 -13.27
CA CYS A 115 -8.40 1.64 -12.83
C CYS A 115 -7.41 1.41 -13.97
N ASP A 116 -6.21 1.96 -13.83
CA ASP A 116 -5.05 1.51 -14.60
C ASP A 116 -4.19 0.53 -13.76
N CYS A 117 -3.01 0.18 -14.27
CA CYS A 117 -2.09 -0.72 -13.57
C CYS A 117 -1.63 -0.18 -12.21
N PHE A 118 -1.57 1.14 -12.03
CA PHE A 118 -1.20 1.75 -10.75
C PHE A 118 -2.35 1.67 -9.76
N GLY A 119 -3.55 2.06 -10.18
CA GLY A 119 -4.73 2.05 -9.33
C GLY A 119 -5.09 0.62 -8.89
N SER A 120 -5.05 -0.35 -9.80
CA SER A 120 -5.28 -1.76 -9.47
C SER A 120 -4.20 -2.34 -8.54
N THR A 121 -2.94 -1.96 -8.73
CA THR A 121 -1.83 -2.37 -7.87
C THR A 121 -1.95 -1.80 -6.45
N GLU A 122 -2.39 -0.55 -6.32
CA GLU A 122 -2.64 0.07 -5.03
C GLU A 122 -3.79 -0.63 -4.31
N ILE A 123 -4.95 -0.78 -4.98
CA ILE A 123 -6.13 -1.42 -4.41
C ILE A 123 -5.85 -2.86 -3.98
N PHE A 124 -5.24 -3.67 -4.85
CA PHE A 124 -4.89 -5.05 -4.50
C PHE A 124 -3.87 -5.08 -3.36
N GLY A 125 -2.85 -4.21 -3.41
CA GLY A 125 -1.83 -4.13 -2.36
C GLY A 125 -2.43 -3.87 -0.98
N ASP A 126 -3.46 -3.04 -0.90
CA ASP A 126 -4.13 -2.73 0.35
C ASP A 126 -5.03 -3.88 0.83
N PHE A 127 -5.80 -4.52 -0.06
CA PHE A 127 -6.48 -5.78 0.28
C PHE A 127 -5.52 -6.85 0.82
N ALA A 128 -4.35 -6.99 0.18
CA ALA A 128 -3.36 -7.99 0.57
C ALA A 128 -2.74 -7.68 1.93
N LYS A 129 -2.43 -6.41 2.24
CA LYS A 129 -1.93 -5.99 3.56
C LYS A 129 -2.97 -6.27 4.65
N ASP A 130 -4.24 -6.01 4.39
CA ASP A 130 -5.32 -6.24 5.36
C ASP A 130 -5.58 -7.72 5.60
N ALA A 131 -5.35 -8.57 4.59
CA ALA A 131 -5.30 -10.02 4.75
C ALA A 131 -4.07 -10.51 5.56
N GLY A 132 -3.14 -9.62 5.92
CA GLY A 132 -1.92 -9.92 6.67
C GLY A 132 -0.74 -10.34 5.80
N ALA A 133 -0.78 -10.06 4.50
CA ALA A 133 0.27 -10.45 3.57
C ALA A 133 1.44 -9.46 3.57
N GLN A 134 2.65 -9.99 3.33
CA GLN A 134 3.79 -9.14 2.95
C GLN A 134 3.74 -8.87 1.44
N VAL A 135 3.70 -7.60 1.06
CA VAL A 135 3.51 -7.15 -0.32
C VAL A 135 4.74 -6.37 -0.80
N LYS A 136 5.08 -6.55 -2.07
CA LYS A 136 6.00 -5.70 -2.84
C LYS A 136 5.33 -5.23 -4.12
N TYR A 137 5.87 -4.17 -4.70
CA TYR A 137 5.42 -3.55 -5.95
C TYR A 137 6.43 -3.84 -7.04
N ALA A 138 6.04 -4.52 -8.12
CA ALA A 138 6.95 -4.98 -9.17
C ALA A 138 6.72 -4.20 -10.48
N SER A 139 7.80 -3.68 -11.05
CA SER A 139 7.78 -2.98 -12.34
C SER A 139 8.32 -3.89 -13.44
N THR A 140 7.58 -4.04 -14.54
CA THR A 140 8.05 -4.77 -15.72
C THR A 140 9.17 -4.03 -16.46
N TYR A 141 9.23 -2.69 -16.33
CA TYR A 141 10.22 -1.86 -17.00
C TYR A 141 11.62 -2.01 -16.38
N THR A 142 11.70 -2.01 -15.05
CA THR A 142 12.99 -2.15 -14.33
C THR A 142 13.32 -3.60 -13.96
N GLY A 143 12.33 -4.49 -13.93
CA GLY A 143 12.48 -5.85 -13.40
C GLY A 143 12.69 -5.90 -11.88
N GLN A 144 12.52 -4.76 -11.19
CA GLN A 144 12.74 -4.63 -9.75
C GLN A 144 11.44 -4.75 -8.96
N MET A 145 11.60 -5.05 -7.66
CA MET A 145 10.52 -5.07 -6.67
C MET A 145 10.82 -4.04 -5.58
N TYR A 146 9.86 -3.18 -5.29
CA TYR A 146 9.96 -2.08 -4.35
C TYR A 146 9.12 -2.37 -3.11
N ASP A 147 9.57 -1.87 -1.96
CA ASP A 147 8.82 -1.97 -0.70
C ASP A 147 7.67 -0.95 -0.63
N TYR A 148 7.78 0.16 -1.37
CA TYR A 148 6.80 1.24 -1.37
C TYR A 148 6.28 1.52 -2.78
N LEU A 149 4.97 1.80 -2.90
CA LEU A 149 4.32 2.09 -4.17
C LEU A 149 4.91 3.34 -4.85
N ALA A 150 5.20 4.38 -4.05
CA ALA A 150 5.75 5.64 -4.55
C ALA A 150 7.06 5.44 -5.33
N ASP A 151 7.95 4.58 -4.82
CA ASP A 151 9.21 4.24 -5.50
C ASP A 151 8.95 3.49 -6.81
N ALA A 152 7.97 2.59 -6.81
CA ALA A 152 7.63 1.76 -7.96
C ALA A 152 7.02 2.56 -9.11
N VAL A 153 6.08 3.47 -8.80
CA VAL A 153 5.37 4.32 -9.80
C VAL A 153 6.36 5.19 -10.60
N SER A 154 7.39 5.72 -9.93
CA SER A 154 8.40 6.57 -10.59
C SER A 154 9.25 5.84 -11.65
N ASN A 155 9.21 4.51 -11.67
CA ASN A 155 10.05 3.65 -12.52
C ASN A 155 9.25 2.56 -13.25
N ALA A 156 7.96 2.81 -13.52
CA ALA A 156 7.07 1.77 -14.02
C ALA A 156 6.68 1.93 -15.50
N GLY A 157 6.67 0.79 -16.19
CA GLY A 157 5.91 0.59 -17.44
C GLY A 157 4.56 -0.02 -17.10
N HIS A 158 4.55 -1.32 -16.78
CA HIS A 158 3.42 -1.99 -16.12
C HIS A 158 3.79 -2.29 -14.66
N LEU A 159 2.83 -2.10 -13.75
CA LEU A 159 3.01 -2.32 -12.32
C LEU A 159 2.02 -3.38 -11.83
N PHE A 160 2.48 -4.26 -10.94
CA PHE A 160 1.68 -5.29 -10.29
C PHE A 160 2.25 -5.63 -8.90
N ASN A 161 1.52 -6.41 -8.09
CA ASN A 161 1.98 -6.80 -6.77
C ASN A 161 2.71 -8.14 -6.79
N LYS A 162 3.63 -8.31 -5.85
CA LYS A 162 4.14 -9.61 -5.45
C LYS A 162 3.86 -9.83 -3.98
N VAL A 163 3.43 -11.04 -3.64
CA VAL A 163 3.06 -11.41 -2.27
C VAL A 163 3.91 -12.58 -1.81
N LEU A 164 4.44 -12.51 -0.59
CA LEU A 164 5.22 -13.60 -0.01
C LEU A 164 4.29 -14.71 0.49
N LEU A 165 4.29 -15.85 -0.20
CA LEU A 165 3.54 -17.05 0.16
C LEU A 165 4.49 -18.22 0.30
N ASN A 166 4.47 -18.90 1.46
CA ASN A 166 5.30 -20.07 1.73
C ASN A 166 6.80 -19.83 1.42
N GLY A 167 7.31 -18.64 1.74
CA GLY A 167 8.70 -18.25 1.50
C GLY A 167 9.05 -17.88 0.05
N GLN A 168 8.06 -17.82 -0.85
CA GLN A 168 8.24 -17.47 -2.26
C GLN A 168 7.43 -16.24 -2.65
N TRP A 169 8.01 -15.38 -3.50
CA TRP A 169 7.29 -14.22 -4.05
C TRP A 169 6.42 -14.64 -5.23
N VAL A 170 5.10 -14.56 -5.05
CA VAL A 170 4.10 -14.93 -6.05
C VAL A 170 3.52 -13.67 -6.69
N ASN A 171 3.35 -13.69 -8.01
CA ASN A 171 2.81 -12.56 -8.77
C ASN A 171 1.28 -12.46 -8.61
N TYR A 172 0.81 -11.24 -8.36
CA TYR A 172 -0.60 -10.87 -8.42
C TYR A 172 -0.73 -9.61 -9.28
N ASP A 173 -1.18 -9.82 -10.52
CA ASP A 173 -1.55 -8.75 -11.43
C ASP A 173 -3.06 -8.60 -11.43
N ALA A 174 -3.55 -7.57 -10.76
CA ALA A 174 -4.97 -7.27 -10.62
C ALA A 174 -5.48 -6.28 -11.67
N CYS A 175 -4.64 -5.84 -12.61
CA CYS A 175 -5.05 -4.89 -13.64
C CYS A 175 -6.14 -5.54 -14.54
N PRO A 176 -7.30 -4.89 -14.71
CA PRO A 176 -8.28 -5.30 -15.71
C PRO A 176 -7.67 -5.23 -17.12
N LEU A 177 -8.17 -6.08 -18.02
CA LEU A 177 -7.77 -6.01 -19.41
C LEU A 177 -8.37 -4.75 -20.08
N PRO A 178 -7.64 -4.10 -21.00
CA PRO A 178 -8.17 -3.01 -21.83
C PRO A 178 -9.36 -3.40 -22.71
#